data_AF-A0A226N2N7-F1
#
_entry.id   AF-A0A226N2N7-F1
#
_cell.length_a   1.000
_cell.length_b   1.000
_cell.length_c   1.000
_cell.angle_alpha   90.00
_cell.angle_beta   90.00
_cell.angle_gamma   90.00
#
_symmetry.space_group_name_H-M   'P 1'
#
loop_
_entity.id
_entity.type
_entity.pdbx_description
1 polymer ?
#
loop_
_entity_poly.entity_id
_entity_poly.type
_entity_poly.pdbx_seq_one_letter_code
_entity_poly.pdbx_strand_id
1 'polypeptide(L)'
;MELDYEDQASYTLAITAHDNGIPQKSDTTYVEILILDANDNAPRFLRDRYQGSVFEDVPLSTSVLQLSATDRDSGLNGRLLYTFQGGDDGDGDFYIEPTSGVIRTLRKLDRENVAVYSLRAFAVDRGSPPLKASVDIQVTVLDINDNPPVFEKDESCTR
;
A
#
# COMPACT_ATOMS: atom_id res chain seq x y z
N MET A 1 10.43 -10.85 -29.17
CA MET A 1 9.10 -10.83 -28.54
C MET A 1 9.23 -11.76 -27.36
N GLU A 2 9.18 -11.20 -26.16
CA GLU A 2 9.31 -11.92 -24.90
C GLU A 2 7.90 -12.30 -24.43
N LEU A 3 7.76 -13.36 -23.63
CA LEU A 3 6.47 -13.74 -23.07
C LEU A 3 6.22 -12.88 -21.83
N ASP A 4 5.09 -12.19 -21.82
CA ASP A 4 4.65 -11.31 -20.74
C ASP A 4 3.19 -11.64 -20.42
N TYR A 5 2.93 -12.05 -19.17
CA TYR A 5 1.61 -12.49 -18.73
C TYR A 5 0.63 -11.30 -18.68
N GLU A 6 1.12 -10.14 -18.23
CA GLU A 6 0.37 -8.89 -18.09
C GLU A 6 -0.11 -8.37 -19.45
N ASP A 7 0.62 -8.68 -20.52
CA ASP A 7 0.25 -8.35 -21.90
C ASP A 7 -0.63 -9.43 -22.55
N GLN A 8 -0.27 -10.72 -22.42
CA GLN A 8 -1.00 -11.81 -23.06
C GLN A 8 -0.88 -13.15 -22.31
N ALA A 9 -1.98 -13.56 -21.66
CA ALA A 9 -2.04 -14.77 -20.84
C ALA A 9 -2.16 -16.10 -21.64
N SER A 10 -2.50 -16.08 -22.94
CA SER A 10 -2.56 -17.30 -23.75
C SER A 10 -2.39 -17.08 -25.26
N TYR A 11 -1.96 -18.13 -25.94
CA TYR A 11 -1.79 -18.19 -27.39
C TYR A 11 -2.48 -19.43 -27.94
N THR A 12 -3.13 -19.31 -29.10
CA THR A 12 -3.69 -20.45 -29.83
C THR A 12 -2.95 -20.62 -31.14
N LEU A 13 -2.23 -21.72 -31.28
CA LEU A 13 -1.48 -22.06 -32.49
C LEU A 13 -2.26 -23.05 -33.34
N ALA A 14 -2.45 -22.72 -34.62
CA ALA A 14 -2.95 -23.67 -35.61
C ALA A 14 -1.79 -24.51 -36.15
N ILE A 15 -1.87 -25.83 -35.99
CA ILE A 15 -0.88 -26.80 -36.46
C ILE A 15 -1.49 -27.55 -37.64
N THR A 16 -1.01 -27.28 -38.85
CA THR A 16 -1.48 -27.93 -40.08
C THR A 16 -0.49 -28.99 -40.53
N ALA A 17 -0.92 -30.24 -40.56
CA ALA A 17 -0.17 -31.35 -41.16
C ALA A 17 -0.58 -31.48 -42.63
N HIS A 18 0.41 -31.68 -43.51
CA HIS A 18 0.19 -31.94 -44.93
C HIS A 18 0.80 -33.29 -45.29
N ASP A 19 0.09 -34.09 -46.11
CA ASP A 19 0.68 -35.27 -46.71
C ASP A 19 1.48 -34.93 -47.98
N ASN A 20 2.15 -35.92 -48.58
CA ASN A 20 2.87 -35.77 -49.85
C ASN A 20 2.06 -36.32 -51.04
N GLY A 21 0.74 -36.41 -50.92
CA GLY A 21 -0.14 -36.95 -51.96
C GLY A 21 -0.33 -36.01 -53.15
N ILE A 22 -0.87 -36.55 -54.27
CA ILE A 22 -1.37 -35.77 -55.41
C ILE A 22 -2.82 -36.21 -55.67
N PRO A 23 -3.85 -35.41 -55.35
CA PRO A 23 -3.76 -34.10 -54.69
C PRO A 23 -3.32 -34.23 -53.22
N GLN A 24 -2.64 -33.21 -52.72
CA GLN A 24 -2.22 -33.12 -51.33
C GLN A 24 -3.43 -32.96 -50.42
N LYS A 25 -3.44 -33.67 -49.29
CA LYS A 25 -4.40 -33.46 -48.20
C LYS A 25 -3.70 -32.82 -47.02
N SER A 26 -4.47 -32.04 -46.28
CA SER A 26 -4.03 -31.43 -45.04
C SER A 26 -5.12 -31.52 -43.99
N ASP A 27 -4.71 -31.57 -42.73
CA ASP A 27 -5.59 -31.43 -41.58
C ASP A 27 -5.00 -30.41 -40.60
N THR A 28 -5.84 -29.69 -39.87
CA THR A 28 -5.41 -28.65 -38.93
C THR A 28 -6.00 -28.90 -37.56
N THR A 29 -5.14 -28.88 -36.54
CA THR A 29 -5.54 -28.89 -35.14
C THR A 29 -5.07 -27.62 -34.44
N TYR A 30 -5.59 -27.35 -33.25
CA TYR A 30 -5.25 -26.17 -32.46
C TYR A 30 -4.57 -26.58 -31.15
N VAL A 31 -3.50 -25.88 -30.79
CA VAL A 31 -2.81 -26.02 -29.51
C VAL A 31 -2.97 -24.72 -28.74
N GLU A 32 -3.52 -24.80 -27.53
CA GLU A 32 -3.58 -23.69 -26.59
C GLU A 32 -2.34 -23.71 -25.70
N ILE A 33 -1.64 -22.58 -25.64
CA ILE A 33 -0.50 -22.34 -24.77
C ILE A 33 -0.96 -21.33 -23.71
N LEU A 34 -0.89 -21.73 -22.45
CA LEU A 34 -1.19 -20.86 -21.31
C LEU A 34 0.12 -20.31 -20.74
N ILE A 35 0.16 -18.99 -20.54
CA ILE A 35 1.28 -18.33 -19.86
C ILE A 35 0.99 -18.35 -18.36
N LEU A 36 1.99 -18.70 -17.58
CA LEU A 36 1.92 -18.65 -16.12
C LEU A 36 2.46 -17.31 -15.65
N ASP A 37 1.70 -16.68 -14.77
CA ASP A 37 2.07 -15.44 -14.11
C ASP A 37 3.31 -15.60 -13.23
N ALA A 38 4.19 -14.60 -13.25
CA ALA A 38 5.40 -14.51 -12.45
C ALA A 38 5.34 -13.23 -11.59
N ASN A 39 5.96 -13.23 -10.41
CA ASN A 39 5.97 -12.03 -9.56
C ASN A 39 7.08 -11.07 -10.01
N ASP A 40 6.88 -10.39 -11.13
CA ASP A 40 7.87 -9.51 -11.76
C ASP A 40 7.47 -8.02 -11.75
N ASN A 41 6.25 -7.68 -11.33
CA ASN A 41 5.86 -6.31 -11.05
C ASN A 41 5.92 -6.02 -9.55
N ALA A 42 6.63 -4.95 -9.17
CA ALA A 42 6.62 -4.50 -7.79
C ALA A 42 5.36 -3.67 -7.48
N PRO A 43 4.88 -3.69 -6.23
CA PRO A 43 3.78 -2.83 -5.80
C PRO A 43 4.08 -1.35 -6.06
N ARG A 44 3.05 -0.56 -6.37
CA ARG A 44 3.18 0.89 -6.54
C ARG A 44 2.08 1.64 -5.83
N PHE A 45 2.45 2.57 -4.95
CA PHE A 45 1.50 3.48 -4.31
C PHE A 45 0.87 4.44 -5.32
N LEU A 46 -0.38 4.81 -5.09
CA LEU A 46 -1.12 5.77 -5.95
C LEU A 46 -0.66 7.22 -5.76
N ARG A 47 0.10 7.50 -4.69
CA ARG A 47 0.65 8.83 -4.37
C ARG A 47 2.08 8.67 -3.89
N ASP A 48 2.91 9.67 -4.18
CA ASP A 48 4.31 9.71 -3.72
C ASP A 48 4.43 9.96 -2.21
N ARG A 49 3.41 10.58 -1.61
CA ARG A 49 3.29 10.82 -0.17
C ARG A 49 1.84 10.94 0.28
N TYR A 50 1.58 10.58 1.52
CA TYR A 50 0.27 10.70 2.16
C TYR A 50 0.32 11.70 3.31
N GLN A 51 -0.71 12.54 3.42
CA GLN A 51 -0.84 13.53 4.48
C GLN A 51 -2.22 13.41 5.09
N GLY A 52 -2.29 13.38 6.41
CA GLY A 52 -3.54 13.35 7.17
C GLY A 52 -3.43 14.20 8.43
N SER A 53 -4.57 14.43 9.05
CA SER A 53 -4.67 15.16 10.31
C SER A 53 -5.70 14.52 11.22
N VAL A 54 -5.45 14.57 12.52
CA VAL A 54 -6.32 13.98 13.53
C VAL A 54 -6.30 14.85 14.79
N PHE A 55 -7.44 15.03 15.44
CA PHE A 55 -7.48 15.74 16.72
C PHE A 55 -6.86 14.89 17.83
N GLU A 56 -6.30 15.52 18.85
CA GLU A 56 -5.63 14.79 19.94
C GLU A 56 -6.59 14.02 20.87
N ASP A 57 -7.82 14.53 21.03
CA ASP A 57 -8.84 13.97 21.92
C ASP A 57 -9.64 12.80 21.33
N VAL A 58 -9.34 12.41 20.08
CA VAL A 58 -10.15 11.41 19.39
C VAL A 58 -10.12 10.07 20.14
N PRO A 59 -11.23 9.29 20.07
CA PRO A 59 -11.23 7.94 20.59
C PRO A 59 -10.12 7.09 19.97
N LEU A 60 -9.69 6.07 20.71
CA LEU A 60 -8.81 5.04 20.17
C LEU A 60 -9.46 4.36 18.95
N SER A 61 -8.64 3.83 18.05
CA SER A 61 -9.05 3.20 16.78
C SER A 61 -9.71 4.15 15.77
N THR A 62 -9.52 5.46 15.91
CA THR A 62 -10.02 6.46 14.96
C THR A 62 -9.23 6.40 13.66
N SER A 63 -9.93 6.33 12.52
CA SER A 63 -9.30 6.34 11.19
C SER A 63 -8.69 7.71 10.89
N VAL A 64 -7.41 7.74 10.51
CA VAL A 64 -6.68 8.96 10.17
C VAL A 64 -6.62 9.17 8.67
N LEU A 65 -6.13 8.15 7.94
CA LEU A 65 -6.02 8.16 6.48
C LEU A 65 -5.96 6.72 5.95
N GLN A 66 -6.08 6.55 4.64
CA GLN A 66 -5.96 5.27 3.97
C GLN A 66 -4.88 5.31 2.90
N LEU A 67 -3.93 4.39 2.98
CA LEU A 67 -2.95 4.14 1.93
C LEU A 67 -3.57 3.33 0.79
N SER A 68 -3.07 3.51 -0.42
CA SER A 68 -3.52 2.72 -1.56
C SER A 68 -2.35 2.48 -2.52
N ALA A 69 -2.13 1.21 -2.84
CA ALA A 69 -1.16 0.74 -3.80
C ALA A 69 -1.80 -0.28 -4.73
N THR A 70 -1.17 -0.47 -5.89
CA THR A 70 -1.57 -1.41 -6.92
C THR A 70 -0.39 -2.25 -7.33
N ASP A 71 -0.65 -3.49 -7.68
CA ASP A 71 0.27 -4.40 -8.31
C ASP A 71 -0.37 -4.93 -9.60
N ARG A 72 0.43 -5.20 -10.63
CA ARG A 72 -0.07 -5.64 -11.93
C ARG A 72 -0.17 -7.15 -12.02
N ASP A 73 0.57 -7.86 -11.19
CA ASP A 73 0.60 -9.32 -11.21
C ASP A 73 -0.76 -9.89 -10.74
N SER A 74 -1.01 -11.15 -11.03
CA SER A 74 -2.28 -11.80 -10.73
C SER A 74 -2.27 -12.62 -9.43
N GLY A 75 -3.46 -12.87 -8.91
CA GLY A 75 -3.63 -13.76 -7.75
C GLY A 75 -2.89 -13.28 -6.50
N LEU A 76 -1.95 -14.09 -6.00
CA LEU A 76 -1.16 -13.76 -4.80
C LEU A 76 -0.02 -12.79 -5.12
N ASN A 77 0.54 -12.85 -6.33
CA ASN A 77 1.58 -11.95 -6.79
C ASN A 77 1.07 -10.49 -6.80
N GLY A 78 -0.20 -10.29 -7.18
CA GLY A 78 -0.81 -8.95 -7.10
C GLY A 78 -1.37 -8.55 -5.72
N ARG A 79 -1.36 -9.44 -4.72
CA ARG A 79 -2.12 -9.23 -3.47
C ARG A 79 -1.29 -8.55 -2.40
N LEU A 80 -1.65 -7.31 -2.11
CA LEU A 80 -0.90 -6.44 -1.20
C LEU A 80 -1.25 -6.60 0.28
N LEU A 81 -0.22 -6.40 1.11
CA LEU A 81 -0.30 -6.14 2.52
C LEU A 81 0.46 -4.86 2.89
N TYR A 82 -0.12 -4.06 3.78
CA TYR A 82 0.47 -2.83 4.29
C TYR A 82 1.07 -3.02 5.69
N THR A 83 2.20 -2.36 5.95
CA THR A 83 2.86 -2.38 7.25
C THR A 83 3.75 -1.14 7.43
N PHE A 84 4.01 -0.72 8.67
CA PHE A 84 5.01 0.31 8.93
C PHE A 84 6.43 -0.22 8.71
N GLN A 85 7.28 0.61 8.10
CA GLN A 85 8.66 0.25 7.82
C GLN A 85 9.46 0.24 9.13
N GLY A 86 9.99 -0.92 9.51
CA GLY A 86 10.86 -1.04 10.67
C GLY A 86 10.19 -0.71 12.01
N GLY A 87 8.85 -0.75 12.09
CA GLY A 87 8.12 -0.34 13.28
C GLY A 87 8.02 1.17 13.45
N ASP A 88 8.17 1.94 12.37
CA ASP A 88 7.94 3.40 12.34
C ASP A 88 6.43 3.73 12.43
N ASP A 89 5.83 3.34 13.54
CA ASP A 89 4.40 3.45 13.87
C ASP A 89 4.12 4.59 14.87
N GLY A 90 5.07 5.51 15.01
CA GLY A 90 5.02 6.60 15.99
C GLY A 90 5.07 6.09 17.42
N ASP A 91 6.04 5.23 17.74
CA ASP A 91 6.23 4.62 19.06
C ASP A 91 5.01 3.80 19.56
N GLY A 92 4.26 3.23 18.63
CA GLY A 92 3.03 2.46 18.87
C GLY A 92 1.77 3.32 19.00
N ASP A 93 1.82 4.59 18.58
CA ASP A 93 0.65 5.48 18.57
C ASP A 93 -0.30 5.18 17.41
N PHE A 94 0.20 4.57 16.34
CA PHE A 94 -0.59 4.21 15.16
C PHE A 94 -0.58 2.71 14.86
N TYR A 95 -1.65 2.27 14.22
CA TYR A 95 -1.77 0.94 13.64
C TYR A 95 -2.21 1.07 12.19
N ILE A 96 -1.63 0.25 11.31
CA ILE A 96 -2.09 0.13 9.93
C ILE A 96 -2.77 -1.22 9.72
N GLU A 97 -4.00 -1.18 9.22
CA GLU A 97 -4.75 -2.38 8.88
C GLU A 97 -4.14 -3.04 7.62
N PRO A 98 -3.61 -4.27 7.70
CA PRO A 98 -2.75 -4.82 6.65
C PRO A 98 -3.44 -5.00 5.29
N THR A 99 -4.75 -5.20 5.25
CA THR A 99 -5.48 -5.46 3.99
C THR A 99 -6.11 -4.21 3.39
N SER A 100 -6.56 -3.27 4.22
CA SER A 100 -7.24 -2.06 3.75
C SER A 100 -6.29 -0.87 3.58
N GLY A 101 -5.14 -0.89 4.25
CA GLY A 101 -4.21 0.24 4.30
C GLY A 101 -4.71 1.40 5.17
N VAL A 102 -5.80 1.23 5.94
CA VAL A 102 -6.32 2.26 6.84
C VAL A 102 -5.40 2.38 8.06
N ILE A 103 -4.90 3.59 8.29
CA ILE A 103 -4.15 3.96 9.49
C ILE A 103 -5.12 4.45 10.55
N ARG A 104 -4.98 3.91 11.77
CA ARG A 104 -5.80 4.23 12.93
C ARG A 104 -4.95 4.64 14.11
N THR A 105 -5.51 5.44 15.01
CA THR A 105 -4.92 5.71 16.32
C THR A 105 -4.98 4.45 17.19
N LEU A 106 -3.90 4.13 17.90
CA LEU A 106 -3.81 3.02 18.85
C LEU A 106 -3.69 3.52 20.29
N ARG A 107 -3.14 4.73 20.46
CA ARG A 107 -3.06 5.44 21.74
C ARG A 107 -3.69 6.82 21.65
N LYS A 108 -3.88 7.44 22.81
CA LYS A 108 -4.26 8.86 22.88
C LYS A 108 -3.08 9.67 22.40
N LEU A 109 -3.36 10.63 21.53
CA LEU A 109 -2.36 11.56 21.06
C LEU A 109 -2.34 12.77 21.99
N ASP A 110 -1.21 13.45 22.02
CA ASP A 110 -1.01 14.67 22.81
C ASP A 110 -0.18 15.59 21.94
N ARG A 111 -0.79 16.68 21.49
CA ARG A 111 -0.15 17.61 20.56
C ARG A 111 1.04 18.31 21.22
N GLU A 112 0.97 18.60 22.52
CA GLU A 112 2.06 19.23 23.26
C GLU A 112 3.30 18.33 23.32
N ASN A 113 3.12 17.00 23.28
CA ASN A 113 4.24 16.07 23.16
C ASN A 113 4.72 15.92 21.71
N VAL A 114 3.81 15.61 20.77
CA VAL A 114 4.15 15.38 19.36
C VAL A 114 3.09 15.97 18.44
N ALA A 115 3.40 17.11 17.83
CA ALA A 115 2.48 17.79 16.91
C ALA A 115 2.45 17.18 15.49
N VAL A 116 3.54 16.56 15.05
CA VAL A 116 3.66 15.99 13.69
C VAL A 116 4.43 14.69 13.72
N TYR A 117 3.83 13.63 13.18
CA TYR A 117 4.47 12.35 12.96
C TYR A 117 4.92 12.23 11.51
N SER A 118 6.17 11.84 11.30
CA SER A 118 6.70 11.45 9.99
C SER A 118 6.92 9.94 10.03
N LEU A 119 6.04 9.21 9.34
CA LEU A 119 6.01 7.75 9.32
C LEU A 119 6.39 7.25 7.93
N ARG A 120 6.85 6.00 7.84
CA ARG A 120 7.07 5.31 6.57
C ARG A 120 6.38 3.95 6.58
N ALA A 121 5.73 3.60 5.47
CA ALA A 121 5.05 2.31 5.31
C ALA A 121 5.53 1.57 4.06
N PHE A 122 5.42 0.24 4.08
CA PHE A 122 5.54 -0.63 2.92
C PHE A 122 4.18 -1.11 2.44
N ALA A 123 4.04 -1.27 1.13
CA ALA A 123 3.13 -2.24 0.51
C ALA A 123 3.99 -3.42 0.02
N VAL A 124 3.61 -4.63 0.42
CA VAL A 124 4.33 -5.88 0.11
C VAL A 124 3.36 -6.82 -0.57
N ASP A 125 3.75 -7.39 -1.71
CA ASP A 125 2.97 -8.45 -2.35
C ASP A 125 3.05 -9.78 -1.58
N ARG A 126 2.42 -10.82 -2.12
CA ARG A 126 2.55 -12.20 -1.60
C ARG A 126 3.21 -13.14 -2.61
N GLY A 127 4.00 -12.60 -3.51
CA GLY A 127 4.80 -13.36 -4.45
C GLY A 127 6.02 -14.01 -3.80
N SER A 128 6.76 -14.77 -4.61
CA SER A 128 7.98 -15.47 -4.18
C SER A 128 9.07 -15.31 -5.25
N PRO A 129 10.12 -14.51 -5.00
CA PRO A 129 10.34 -13.69 -3.80
C PRO A 129 9.33 -12.53 -3.70
N PRO A 130 9.04 -12.04 -2.48
CA PRO A 130 8.13 -10.91 -2.33
C PRO A 130 8.78 -9.60 -2.77
N LEU A 131 8.04 -8.77 -3.51
CA LEU A 131 8.43 -7.41 -3.87
C LEU A 131 7.69 -6.41 -2.98
N LYS A 132 8.25 -5.20 -2.89
CA LYS A 132 7.74 -4.14 -2.01
C LYS A 132 8.00 -2.75 -2.55
N ALA A 133 7.15 -1.81 -2.16
CA ALA A 133 7.39 -0.38 -2.29
C ALA A 133 7.20 0.32 -0.96
N SER A 134 7.89 1.45 -0.76
CA SER A 134 7.77 2.30 0.42
C SER A 134 7.10 3.63 0.09
N VAL A 135 6.42 4.24 1.07
CA VAL A 135 5.86 5.59 0.97
C VAL A 135 6.03 6.38 2.26
N ASP A 136 6.26 7.69 2.13
CA ASP A 136 6.32 8.62 3.25
C ASP A 136 4.91 9.12 3.63
N ILE A 137 4.67 9.23 4.93
CA ILE A 137 3.38 9.59 5.50
C ILE A 137 3.61 10.68 6.55
N GLN A 138 2.78 11.72 6.52
CA GLN A 138 2.79 12.77 7.53
C GLN A 138 1.42 12.83 8.20
N VAL A 139 1.38 12.72 9.53
CA VAL A 139 0.18 12.90 10.34
C VAL A 139 0.36 14.13 11.22
N THR A 140 -0.55 15.10 11.09
CA THR A 140 -0.56 16.31 11.92
C THR A 140 -1.60 16.16 13.03
N VAL A 141 -1.18 16.32 14.29
CA VAL A 141 -2.08 16.37 15.44
C VAL A 141 -2.65 17.77 15.56
N LEU A 142 -3.98 17.87 15.48
CA LEU A 142 -4.70 19.11 15.60
C LEU A 142 -5.05 19.37 17.07
N ASP A 143 -4.83 20.61 17.46
CA ASP A 143 -5.13 21.16 18.78
C ASP A 143 -6.64 21.12 19.05
N ILE A 144 -7.00 20.70 20.24
CA ILE A 144 -8.22 21.17 20.89
C ILE A 144 -7.78 22.06 22.04
N ASN A 145 -8.29 23.30 22.08
CA ASN A 145 -7.94 24.29 23.08
C ASN A 145 -8.39 23.89 24.51
N ASP A 146 -7.68 22.93 25.08
CA ASP A 146 -7.84 22.34 26.41
C ASP A 146 -6.77 22.84 27.40
N ASN A 147 -5.88 23.73 26.94
CA ASN A 147 -4.95 24.50 27.77
C ASN A 147 -5.49 25.93 27.99
N PRO A 148 -6.27 26.18 29.07
CA PRO A 148 -6.68 27.54 29.40
C PRO A 148 -5.42 28.40 29.67
N PRO A 149 -5.39 29.67 29.22
CA PRO A 149 -4.23 30.53 29.42
C PRO A 149 -3.95 30.69 30.92
N VAL A 150 -2.74 30.33 31.33
CA VAL A 150 -2.26 30.59 32.69
C VAL A 150 -1.68 32.00 32.72
N PHE A 151 -2.36 32.92 33.40
CA PHE A 151 -1.79 34.22 33.70
C PHE A 151 -0.69 34.04 34.76
N GLU A 152 0.52 34.48 34.47
CA GLU A 152 1.54 34.66 35.50
C GLU A 152 0.97 35.63 36.55
N LYS A 153 1.09 35.27 37.83
CA LYS A 153 0.71 36.19 38.91
C LYS A 153 1.66 37.37 38.84
N ASP A 154 1.12 38.56 38.60
CA ASP A 154 1.84 39.81 38.84
C ASP A 154 2.22 39.88 40.33
N GLU A 155 3.43 39.47 40.67
CA GLU A 155 4.07 39.82 41.93
C GLU A 155 4.54 41.29 41.87
N SER A 156 3.58 42.22 41.86
CA SER A 156 3.87 43.60 42.25
C SER A 156 2.62 44.35 42.68
N CYS A 157 2.15 44.09 43.89
CA CYS A 157 1.53 45.15 44.67
C CYS A 157 1.88 45.01 46.14
N THR A 158 3.08 45.49 46.50
CA THR A 158 3.38 45.90 47.86
C THR A 158 3.88 47.33 47.79
N ARG A 159 3.02 48.27 48.19
CA ARG A 159 3.46 49.54 48.75
C ARG A 159 2.40 50.13 49.66
#